data_AF-A0AA49IYR8-F1
#
_entry.id   AF-A0AA49IYR8-F1
#
_cell.length_a   1.000
_cell.length_b   1.000
_cell.length_c   1.000
_cell.angle_alpha   90.00
_cell.angle_beta   90.00
_cell.angle_gamma   90.00
#
_symmetry.space_group_name_H-M   'P 1'
#
loop_
_entity.id
_entity.type
_entity.pdbx_description
1 polymer ?
#
loop_
_entity_poly.entity_id
_entity_poly.type
_entity_poly.pdbx_seq_one_letter_code
_entity_poly.pdbx_strand_id
1 'polypeptide(L)'
;MWPFFRHHKKNNSEGYPAALDHRPRPMRFAQLVDGMGDFRDLGNHDTALKFWLPEPAAEAIKELCERNGDSMSEALRQFFAQHCYGIYAFQFMNEARPGLFRDPAPPMFSLARVETPPGKKRIDTYWVPELGKNVMPIKVWIPERMRSDLQALADHVGIKLSQYTREIVISRLLGHGTLPKRPEMIEAGPLPSAEEWCQGKPVPMQQVSREEYWSAAEGEMRTEWEDE
;
A
#
# COMPACT_ATOMS: atom_id res chain seq x y z
N MET A 1 9.47 9.42 4.47
CA MET A 1 8.99 8.09 4.90
C MET A 1 7.65 8.31 5.58
N TRP A 2 6.57 7.64 5.14
CA TRP A 2 5.22 7.85 5.67
C TRP A 2 5.18 7.65 7.19
N PRO A 3 4.37 8.40 7.96
CA PRO A 3 4.36 8.32 9.43
C PRO A 3 4.15 6.91 10.00
N PHE A 4 3.43 6.03 9.28
CA PHE A 4 3.14 4.66 9.71
C PHE A 4 4.34 3.71 9.65
N PHE A 5 5.42 4.06 8.95
CA PHE A 5 6.63 3.24 8.84
C PHE A 5 7.76 3.68 9.77
N ARG A 6 7.55 4.72 10.60
CA ARG A 6 8.52 5.06 11.64
C ARG A 6 8.54 3.94 12.67
N HIS A 7 9.59 3.12 12.66
CA HIS A 7 9.92 2.31 13.82
C HIS A 7 10.12 3.24 15.01
N HIS A 8 9.24 3.15 16.00
CA HIS A 8 9.47 3.79 17.29
C HIS A 8 10.75 3.20 17.88
N LYS A 9 11.86 3.92 17.72
CA LYS A 9 13.09 3.64 18.43
C LYS A 9 12.79 3.86 19.91
N LYS A 10 12.71 2.78 20.70
CA LYS A 10 12.63 2.86 22.17
C LYS A 10 13.88 3.58 22.67
N ASN A 11 13.77 4.87 22.92
CA ASN A 11 14.74 5.59 23.73
C ASN A 11 14.37 5.35 25.19
N ASN A 12 15.21 4.59 25.89
CA ASN A 12 15.30 4.62 27.33
C ASN A 12 15.78 6.02 27.75
N SER A 13 14.95 6.75 28.48
CA SER A 13 15.41 7.84 29.33
C SER A 13 14.49 7.92 30.54
N GLU A 14 15.03 7.54 31.69
CA GLU A 14 14.49 7.79 33.02
C GLU A 14 14.39 9.31 33.27
N GLY A 15 13.34 9.71 33.99
CA GLY A 15 13.21 11.06 34.57
C GLY A 15 11.86 11.73 34.32
N TYR A 16 10.92 11.59 35.25
CA TYR A 16 9.73 12.47 35.37
C TYR A 16 10.14 13.81 36.03
N PRO A 17 9.54 14.97 35.64
CA PRO A 17 8.19 15.29 36.12
C PRO A 17 7.25 16.04 35.12
N ALA A 18 5.97 16.09 35.55
CA ALA A 18 4.80 16.79 35.02
C ALA A 18 4.10 16.16 33.80
N ALA A 19 3.14 15.27 34.08
CA ALA A 19 2.30 14.60 33.09
C ALA A 19 1.30 15.58 32.44
N LEU A 20 1.77 16.25 31.38
CA LEU A 20 0.91 16.90 30.41
C LEU A 20 0.02 15.85 29.73
N ASP A 21 -1.22 16.25 29.47
CA ASP A 21 -2.31 15.54 28.82
C ASP A 21 -1.90 14.94 27.46
N HIS A 22 -1.23 13.78 27.47
CA HIS A 22 -0.77 13.08 26.27
C HIS A 22 -1.84 12.14 25.70
N ARG A 23 -3.07 12.63 25.52
CA ARG A 23 -4.06 11.93 24.72
C ARG A 23 -3.67 12.06 23.24
N PRO A 24 -3.40 10.97 22.51
CA PRO A 24 -3.19 11.06 21.07
C PRO A 24 -4.50 11.48 20.40
N ARG A 25 -4.64 12.76 20.10
CA ARG A 25 -5.75 13.26 19.28
C ARG A 25 -5.61 12.68 17.88
N PRO A 26 -6.70 12.32 17.19
CA PRO A 26 -6.65 11.98 15.78
C PRO A 26 -5.91 13.10 15.05
N MET A 27 -4.90 12.71 14.27
CA MET A 27 -4.14 13.70 13.50
C MET A 27 -5.11 14.44 12.59
N ARG A 28 -5.09 15.78 12.67
CA ARG A 28 -5.76 16.62 11.67
C ARG A 28 -5.15 16.33 10.31
N PHE A 29 -5.90 16.58 9.25
CA PHE A 29 -5.40 16.43 7.89
C PHE A 29 -4.05 17.12 7.67
N ALA A 30 -3.92 18.37 8.13
CA ALA A 30 -2.66 19.12 8.08
C ALA A 30 -1.49 18.38 8.76
N GLN A 31 -1.75 17.64 9.85
CA GLN A 31 -0.74 16.85 10.58
C GLN A 31 -0.45 15.50 9.89
N LEU A 32 -1.43 14.92 9.18
CA LEU A 32 -1.24 13.71 8.38
C LEU A 32 -0.36 13.96 7.15
N VAL A 33 -0.47 15.17 6.57
CA VAL A 33 0.33 15.59 5.43
C VAL A 33 1.66 16.23 5.84
N ASP A 34 1.76 16.71 7.10
CA ASP A 34 2.98 17.28 7.64
C ASP A 34 4.11 16.25 7.64
N GLY A 35 5.21 16.57 6.96
CA GLY A 35 6.33 15.65 6.82
C GLY A 35 6.11 14.46 5.87
N MET A 36 5.12 14.50 4.95
CA MET A 36 5.02 13.55 3.83
C MET A 36 6.34 13.44 3.04
N GLY A 37 7.15 14.50 3.09
CA GLY A 37 8.45 14.60 2.45
C GLY A 37 8.32 15.25 1.09
N ASP A 38 9.47 15.52 0.49
CA ASP A 38 9.58 16.19 -0.82
C ASP A 38 9.65 15.21 -2.00
N PHE A 39 9.64 13.90 -1.70
CA PHE A 39 9.63 12.78 -2.66
C PHE A 39 10.67 12.88 -3.78
N ARG A 40 11.74 13.65 -3.59
CA ARG A 40 12.70 13.95 -4.68
C ARG A 40 13.43 12.71 -5.14
N ASP A 41 13.68 11.81 -4.20
CA ASP A 41 14.30 10.52 -4.40
C ASP A 41 13.51 9.62 -5.35
N LEU A 42 12.19 9.84 -5.48
CA LEU A 42 11.34 9.07 -6.40
C LEU A 42 11.50 9.45 -7.87
N GLY A 43 12.27 10.49 -8.20
CA GLY A 43 12.58 10.84 -9.59
C GLY A 43 13.72 10.02 -10.21
N ASN A 44 14.50 9.30 -9.39
CA ASN A 44 15.63 8.51 -9.88
C ASN A 44 15.18 7.06 -10.09
N HIS A 45 15.06 6.63 -11.35
CA HIS A 45 14.65 5.27 -11.72
C HIS A 45 15.86 4.33 -11.82
N ASP A 46 16.50 4.03 -10.70
CA ASP A 46 17.81 3.36 -10.61
C ASP A 46 17.74 1.84 -10.36
N THR A 47 16.57 1.30 -10.07
CA THR A 47 16.42 -0.10 -9.65
C THR A 47 15.44 -0.89 -10.52
N ALA A 48 15.86 -2.03 -11.05
CA ALA A 48 15.05 -2.84 -11.96
C ALA A 48 14.12 -3.84 -11.24
N LEU A 49 12.81 -3.59 -11.28
CA LEU A 49 11.77 -4.52 -10.83
C LEU A 49 11.37 -5.48 -11.97
N LYS A 50 11.36 -6.79 -11.69
CA LYS A 50 11.04 -7.83 -12.67
C LYS A 50 9.91 -8.73 -12.17
N PHE A 51 8.87 -8.91 -12.98
CA PHE A 51 7.75 -9.79 -12.70
C PHE A 51 7.11 -10.25 -14.01
N TRP A 52 6.13 -11.15 -13.93
CA TRP A 52 5.44 -11.67 -15.10
C TRP A 52 3.96 -11.35 -15.00
N LEU A 53 3.33 -10.94 -16.09
CA LEU A 53 1.90 -10.70 -16.17
C LEU A 53 1.19 -11.83 -16.93
N PRO A 54 -0.08 -12.12 -16.59
CA PRO A 54 -0.96 -12.85 -17.49
C PRO A 54 -1.24 -12.01 -18.74
N GLU A 55 -1.51 -12.68 -19.85
CA GLU A 55 -1.73 -12.04 -21.16
C GLU A 55 -2.86 -10.98 -21.12
N PRO A 56 -4.05 -11.24 -20.53
CA PRO A 56 -5.11 -10.22 -20.45
C PRO A 56 -4.67 -8.94 -19.71
N ALA A 57 -3.86 -9.06 -18.66
CA ALA A 57 -3.37 -7.88 -17.93
C ALA A 57 -2.30 -7.12 -18.74
N ALA A 58 -1.51 -7.83 -19.54
CA ALA A 58 -0.53 -7.21 -20.43
C ALA A 58 -1.20 -6.46 -21.60
N GLU A 59 -2.30 -7.00 -22.14
CA GLU A 59 -3.13 -6.32 -23.13
C GLU A 59 -3.83 -5.10 -22.53
N ALA A 60 -4.45 -5.25 -21.36
CA ALA A 60 -5.15 -4.16 -20.70
C ALA A 60 -4.24 -2.96 -20.38
N ILE A 61 -3.02 -3.20 -19.89
CA ILE A 61 -2.09 -2.09 -19.64
C ILE A 61 -1.61 -1.44 -20.93
N LYS A 62 -1.44 -2.21 -22.01
CA LYS A 62 -1.05 -1.65 -23.31
C LYS A 62 -2.14 -0.73 -23.85
N GLU A 63 -3.39 -1.17 -23.82
CA GLU A 63 -4.53 -0.37 -24.26
C GLU A 63 -4.71 0.89 -23.40
N LEU A 64 -4.54 0.78 -22.07
CA LEU A 64 -4.57 1.93 -21.17
C LEU A 64 -3.48 2.96 -21.51
N CYS A 65 -2.26 2.49 -21.79
CA CYS A 65 -1.15 3.36 -22.18
C CYS A 65 -1.44 4.08 -23.50
N GLU A 66 -1.99 3.38 -24.50
CA GLU A 66 -2.40 3.97 -25.79
C GLU A 66 -3.47 5.04 -25.62
N ARG A 67 -4.45 4.83 -24.72
CA ARG A 67 -5.51 5.81 -24.42
C ARG A 67 -4.99 7.05 -23.70
N ASN A 68 -4.06 6.87 -22.77
CA ASN A 68 -3.56 7.95 -21.91
C ASN A 68 -2.36 8.71 -22.55
N GLY A 69 -1.73 8.13 -23.58
CA GLY A 69 -0.49 8.65 -24.16
C GLY A 69 0.73 8.45 -23.25
N ASP A 70 0.64 7.54 -22.29
CA ASP A 70 1.71 7.21 -21.34
C ASP A 70 2.53 6.01 -21.84
N SER A 71 3.80 5.94 -21.43
CA SER A 71 4.61 4.72 -21.58
C SER A 71 4.16 3.63 -20.59
N MET A 72 4.37 2.35 -20.92
CA MET A 72 4.08 1.25 -19.99
C MET A 72 4.89 1.38 -18.68
N SER A 73 6.14 1.86 -18.76
CA SER A 73 6.95 2.10 -17.57
C SER A 73 6.35 3.22 -16.71
N GLU A 74 5.82 4.27 -17.33
CA GLU A 74 5.16 5.37 -16.64
C GLU A 74 3.90 4.89 -15.92
N ALA A 75 3.01 4.19 -16.63
CA ALA A 75 1.79 3.64 -16.05
C ALA A 75 2.08 2.70 -14.86
N LEU A 76 3.08 1.83 -14.99
CA LEU A 76 3.49 0.93 -13.91
C LEU A 76 4.03 1.70 -12.70
N ARG A 77 4.88 2.72 -12.89
CA ARG A 77 5.37 3.57 -11.79
C ARG A 77 4.24 4.30 -11.09
N GLN A 78 3.26 4.81 -11.84
CA GLN A 78 2.08 5.44 -11.28
C GLN A 78 1.28 4.45 -10.43
N PHE A 79 1.06 3.21 -10.90
CA PHE A 79 0.37 2.17 -10.13
C PHE A 79 1.10 1.87 -8.82
N PHE A 80 2.43 1.70 -8.86
CA PHE A 80 3.21 1.42 -7.66
C PHE A 80 3.26 2.59 -6.68
N ALA A 81 3.39 3.83 -7.18
CA ALA A 81 3.36 5.03 -6.35
C ALA A 81 2.01 5.19 -5.65
N GLN A 82 0.90 5.07 -6.39
CA GLN A 82 -0.45 5.14 -5.83
C GLN A 82 -0.71 4.00 -4.84
N HIS A 83 -0.12 2.82 -5.06
CA HIS A 83 -0.24 1.70 -4.14
C HIS A 83 0.54 1.93 -2.84
N CYS A 84 1.77 2.40 -2.91
CA CYS A 84 2.62 2.60 -1.71
C CYS A 84 2.22 3.83 -0.90
N TYR A 85 1.78 4.90 -1.56
CA TYR A 85 1.63 6.22 -0.94
C TYR A 85 0.19 6.75 -1.01
N GLY A 86 -0.70 6.06 -1.70
CA GLY A 86 -2.09 6.50 -1.90
C GLY A 86 -2.24 7.57 -2.98
N ILE A 87 -3.49 7.75 -3.41
CA ILE A 87 -3.85 8.69 -4.50
C ILE A 87 -3.55 10.13 -4.10
N TYR A 88 -3.83 10.52 -2.86
CA TYR A 88 -3.63 11.91 -2.41
C TYR A 88 -2.16 12.34 -2.50
N ALA A 89 -1.24 11.54 -1.95
CA ALA A 89 0.18 11.85 -2.03
C ALA A 89 0.70 11.80 -3.47
N PHE A 90 0.16 10.89 -4.30
CA PHE A 90 0.48 10.87 -5.72
C PHE A 90 0.10 12.17 -6.44
N GLN A 91 -1.09 12.72 -6.18
CA GLN A 91 -1.47 14.01 -6.76
C GLN A 91 -0.56 15.13 -6.27
N PHE A 92 -0.27 15.18 -4.97
CA PHE A 92 0.65 16.16 -4.41
C PHE A 92 2.06 16.06 -5.04
N MET A 93 2.56 14.84 -5.28
CA MET A 93 3.83 14.61 -5.98
C MET A 93 3.81 15.18 -7.41
N ASN A 94 2.72 14.96 -8.15
CA ASN A 94 2.60 15.46 -9.52
C ASN A 94 2.45 16.99 -9.59
N GLU A 95 1.75 17.61 -8.64
CA GLU A 95 1.64 19.06 -8.53
C GLU A 95 2.99 19.70 -8.20
N ALA A 96 3.70 19.15 -7.22
CA ALA A 96 5.02 19.65 -6.83
C ALA A 96 6.07 19.42 -7.92
N ARG A 97 5.96 18.33 -8.70
CA ARG A 97 6.93 17.90 -9.71
C ARG A 97 6.24 17.24 -10.91
N PRO A 98 5.77 18.04 -11.88
CA PRO A 98 5.21 17.50 -13.11
C PRO A 98 6.20 16.58 -13.81
N GLY A 99 5.75 15.38 -14.15
CA GLY A 99 6.58 14.40 -14.85
C GLY A 99 7.52 13.58 -13.96
N LEU A 100 7.34 13.56 -12.63
CA LEU A 100 8.17 12.78 -11.70
C LEU A 100 8.37 11.31 -12.12
N PHE A 101 7.33 10.68 -12.68
CA PHE A 101 7.36 9.29 -13.11
C PHE A 101 7.44 9.10 -14.63
N ARG A 102 7.57 10.20 -15.38
CA ARG A 102 7.68 10.17 -16.85
C ARG A 102 9.05 9.66 -17.28
N ASP A 103 9.09 8.95 -18.38
CA ASP A 103 10.34 8.61 -19.04
C ASP A 103 10.88 9.88 -19.73
N PRO A 104 12.18 10.20 -19.61
CA PRO A 104 12.79 11.12 -20.55
C PRO A 104 12.65 10.53 -21.95
N ALA A 105 12.18 11.31 -22.91
CA ALA A 105 12.10 10.84 -24.28
C ALA A 105 13.51 10.41 -24.77
N PRO A 106 13.68 9.22 -25.37
CA PRO A 106 12.66 8.22 -25.72
C PRO A 106 12.36 7.18 -24.62
N PRO A 107 11.14 6.61 -24.58
CA PRO A 107 10.70 5.65 -23.56
C PRO A 107 11.59 4.41 -23.50
N MET A 108 12.16 4.14 -22.33
CA MET A 108 13.03 2.97 -22.09
C MET A 108 12.22 1.83 -21.47
N PHE A 109 11.53 1.04 -22.29
CA PHE A 109 10.98 -0.24 -21.87
C PHE A 109 11.54 -1.37 -22.73
N SER A 110 11.83 -2.52 -22.10
CA SER A 110 12.33 -3.70 -22.80
C SER A 110 11.40 -4.88 -22.53
N LEU A 111 10.62 -5.25 -23.55
CA LEU A 111 10.01 -6.57 -23.64
C LEU A 111 11.11 -7.58 -24.00
N ALA A 112 11.72 -8.21 -23.00
CA ALA A 112 12.67 -9.28 -23.28
C ALA A 112 11.90 -10.56 -23.65
N ARG A 113 12.03 -11.05 -24.89
CA ARG A 113 11.70 -12.45 -25.18
C ARG A 113 12.70 -13.33 -24.43
N VAL A 114 12.21 -14.19 -23.53
CA VAL A 114 13.08 -15.14 -22.84
C VAL A 114 13.20 -16.39 -23.71
N GLU A 115 14.40 -16.66 -24.21
CA GLU A 115 14.74 -17.98 -24.72
C GLU A 115 14.87 -18.93 -23.51
N THR A 116 13.98 -19.92 -23.46
CA THR A 116 13.99 -20.90 -22.38
C THR A 116 15.15 -21.87 -22.62
N PRO A 117 16.10 -22.07 -21.68
CA PRO A 117 17.17 -23.05 -21.85
C PRO A 117 16.58 -24.45 -22.06
N PRO A 118 17.18 -25.30 -22.93
CA PRO A 118 16.71 -26.66 -23.10
C PRO A 118 16.75 -27.41 -21.76
N GLY A 119 15.60 -27.91 -21.33
CA GLY A 119 15.46 -28.77 -20.16
C GLY A 119 15.10 -28.11 -18.82
N LYS A 120 14.81 -26.79 -18.74
CA LYS A 120 14.34 -26.16 -17.48
C LYS A 120 13.02 -25.40 -17.64
N LYS A 121 12.06 -25.71 -16.77
CA LYS A 121 10.78 -25.00 -16.63
C LYS A 121 10.74 -24.34 -15.25
N ARG A 122 10.88 -23.02 -15.17
CA ARG A 122 10.71 -22.28 -13.90
C ARG A 122 9.24 -21.85 -13.80
N ILE A 123 8.53 -22.36 -12.79
CA ILE A 123 7.11 -22.09 -12.57
C ILE A 123 6.91 -21.61 -11.13
N ASP A 124 6.76 -20.30 -10.95
CA ASP A 124 6.03 -19.74 -9.80
C ASP A 124 4.65 -19.29 -10.36
N THR A 125 3.74 -20.24 -10.62
CA THR A 125 2.43 -19.95 -11.22
C THR A 125 1.38 -19.77 -10.13
N TYR A 126 0.83 -18.56 -10.12
CA TYR A 126 -0.44 -18.24 -9.51
C TYR A 126 -1.51 -18.41 -10.59
N TRP A 127 -2.44 -19.34 -10.38
CA TRP A 127 -3.56 -19.57 -11.29
C TRP A 127 -4.76 -18.79 -10.76
N VAL A 128 -5.13 -17.72 -11.46
CA VAL A 128 -6.53 -17.33 -11.52
C VAL A 128 -7.04 -18.01 -12.79
N PRO A 129 -7.93 -19.01 -12.71
CA PRO A 129 -8.35 -19.80 -13.87
C PRO A 129 -8.76 -18.94 -15.08
N GLU A 130 -9.30 -17.76 -14.80
CA GLU A 130 -9.81 -16.80 -15.78
C GLU A 130 -8.71 -15.98 -16.47
N LEU A 131 -7.55 -15.76 -15.84
CA LEU A 131 -6.46 -14.94 -16.38
C LEU A 131 -5.36 -15.76 -17.08
N GLY A 132 -5.41 -17.10 -16.98
CA GLY A 132 -4.47 -17.99 -17.64
C GLY A 132 -3.05 -17.96 -17.04
N LYS A 133 -2.05 -18.34 -17.86
CA LYS A 133 -0.65 -18.43 -17.44
C LYS A 133 0.02 -17.06 -17.46
N ASN A 134 0.93 -16.83 -16.51
CA ASN A 134 1.84 -15.69 -16.56
C ASN A 134 2.87 -15.90 -17.66
N VAL A 135 2.73 -15.20 -18.80
CA VAL A 135 3.55 -15.41 -20.00
C VAL A 135 4.32 -14.17 -20.44
N MET A 136 3.96 -12.98 -19.94
CA MET A 136 4.56 -11.72 -20.36
C MET A 136 5.59 -11.22 -19.34
N PRO A 137 6.90 -11.27 -19.63
CA PRO A 137 7.93 -10.76 -18.73
C PRO A 137 7.98 -9.23 -18.76
N ILE A 138 7.90 -8.62 -17.58
CA ILE A 138 7.98 -7.18 -17.38
C ILE A 138 9.28 -6.86 -16.65
N LYS A 139 10.02 -5.87 -17.17
CA LYS A 139 11.15 -5.23 -16.49
C LYS A 139 10.94 -3.72 -16.50
N VAL A 140 10.76 -3.13 -15.33
CA VAL A 140 10.58 -1.69 -15.16
C VAL A 140 11.62 -1.15 -14.21
N TRP A 141 12.23 -0.01 -14.56
CA TRP A 141 13.13 0.71 -13.67
C TRP A 141 12.32 1.66 -12.80
N ILE A 142 12.47 1.52 -11.49
CA ILE A 142 11.74 2.28 -10.46
C ILE A 142 12.74 2.82 -9.43
N PRO A 143 12.34 3.79 -8.59
CA PRO A 143 13.20 4.25 -7.50
C PRO A 143 13.49 3.15 -6.49
N GLU A 144 14.72 3.09 -5.99
CA GLU A 144 15.14 2.16 -4.95
C GLU A 144 14.18 2.17 -3.75
N ARG A 145 13.81 3.36 -3.26
CA ARG A 145 12.83 3.50 -2.17
C ARG A 145 11.50 2.84 -2.48
N MET A 146 10.95 3.07 -3.68
CA MET A 146 9.67 2.47 -4.08
C MET A 146 9.76 0.95 -4.12
N ARG A 147 10.88 0.38 -4.57
CA ARG A 147 11.08 -1.08 -4.51
C ARG A 147 11.11 -1.58 -3.06
N SER A 148 11.83 -0.89 -2.19
CA SER A 148 11.94 -1.26 -0.78
C SER A 148 10.59 -1.20 -0.08
N ASP A 149 9.80 -0.17 -0.34
CA ASP A 149 8.45 -0.01 0.19
C ASP A 149 7.51 -1.12 -0.32
N LEU A 150 7.58 -1.47 -1.63
CA LEU A 150 6.85 -2.62 -2.18
C LEU A 150 7.27 -3.95 -1.56
N GLN A 151 8.56 -4.12 -1.25
CA GLN A 151 9.09 -5.33 -0.62
C GLN A 151 8.56 -5.47 0.81
N ALA A 152 8.60 -4.39 1.60
CA ALA A 152 8.04 -4.40 2.96
C ALA A 152 6.55 -4.76 2.96
N LEU A 153 5.77 -4.21 2.02
CA LEU A 153 4.35 -4.56 1.87
C LEU A 153 4.14 -6.02 1.42
N ALA A 154 4.99 -6.54 0.54
CA ALA A 154 4.93 -7.95 0.12
C ALA A 154 5.25 -8.89 1.30
N ASP A 155 6.24 -8.54 2.12
CA ASP A 155 6.64 -9.28 3.30
C ASP A 155 5.52 -9.30 4.36
N HIS A 156 4.83 -8.17 4.56
CA HIS A 156 3.67 -8.09 5.45
C HIS A 156 2.53 -9.06 5.06
N VAL A 157 2.32 -9.26 3.76
CA VAL A 157 1.28 -10.18 3.24
C VAL A 157 1.83 -11.60 3.04
N GLY A 158 3.10 -11.85 3.39
CA GLY A 158 3.72 -13.17 3.34
C GLY A 158 3.92 -13.71 1.92
N ILE A 159 4.13 -12.85 0.92
CA ILE A 159 4.36 -13.29 -0.47
C ILE A 159 5.58 -12.68 -1.13
N LYS A 160 6.05 -13.31 -2.21
CA LYS A 160 7.16 -12.80 -3.00
C LYS A 160 6.80 -11.47 -3.66
N LEU A 161 7.75 -10.53 -3.70
CA LEU A 161 7.60 -9.23 -4.36
C LEU A 161 7.06 -9.33 -5.80
N SER A 162 7.56 -10.28 -6.60
CA SER A 162 7.11 -10.45 -7.98
C SER A 162 5.64 -10.88 -8.12
N GLN A 163 5.12 -11.60 -7.11
CA GLN A 163 3.71 -11.93 -7.03
C GLN A 163 2.91 -10.73 -6.55
N TYR A 164 3.39 -10.04 -5.51
CA TYR A 164 2.75 -8.83 -4.97
C TYR A 164 2.58 -7.75 -6.04
N THR A 165 3.63 -7.44 -6.79
CA THR A 165 3.58 -6.41 -7.84
C THR A 165 2.68 -6.81 -9.00
N ARG A 166 2.63 -8.11 -9.36
CA ARG A 166 1.68 -8.62 -10.34
C ARG A 166 0.25 -8.37 -9.89
N GLU A 167 -0.05 -8.64 -8.63
CA GLU A 167 -1.40 -8.48 -8.08
C GLU A 167 -1.82 -7.01 -8.01
N ILE A 168 -0.90 -6.10 -7.68
CA ILE A 168 -1.16 -4.66 -7.79
C ILE A 168 -1.54 -4.28 -9.22
N VAL A 169 -0.78 -4.73 -10.22
CA VAL A 169 -1.06 -4.39 -11.62
C VAL A 169 -2.41 -4.96 -12.06
N ILE A 170 -2.71 -6.22 -11.74
CA ILE A 170 -3.99 -6.87 -12.06
C ILE A 170 -5.15 -6.15 -11.37
N SER A 171 -5.05 -5.85 -10.07
CA SER A 171 -6.15 -5.20 -9.35
C SER A 171 -6.43 -3.79 -9.84
N ARG A 172 -5.40 -3.06 -10.28
CA ARG A 172 -5.56 -1.70 -10.84
C ARG A 172 -6.18 -1.71 -12.23
N LEU A 173 -5.92 -2.74 -13.03
CA LEU A 173 -6.44 -2.85 -14.40
C LEU A 173 -7.82 -3.52 -14.47
N LEU A 174 -7.99 -4.63 -13.74
CA LEU A 174 -9.12 -5.54 -13.87
C LEU A 174 -9.96 -5.64 -12.59
N GLY A 175 -9.60 -4.88 -11.55
CA GLY A 175 -10.28 -4.87 -10.26
C GLY A 175 -9.88 -6.00 -9.32
N HIS A 176 -10.11 -5.81 -8.03
CA HIS A 176 -9.74 -6.78 -6.98
C HIS A 176 -10.46 -8.13 -7.09
N GLY A 177 -11.63 -8.19 -7.74
CA GLY A 177 -12.38 -9.43 -7.94
C GLY A 177 -11.68 -10.46 -8.83
N THR A 178 -10.66 -10.04 -9.58
CA THR A 178 -9.86 -10.92 -10.44
C THR A 178 -8.65 -11.53 -9.73
N LEU A 179 -8.45 -11.19 -8.45
CA LEU A 179 -7.45 -11.79 -7.59
C LEU A 179 -8.15 -12.84 -6.70
N PRO A 180 -7.48 -13.96 -6.37
CA PRO A 180 -8.07 -14.90 -5.45
C PRO A 180 -8.05 -14.31 -4.04
N LYS A 181 -9.00 -14.77 -3.24
CA LYS A 181 -9.20 -14.29 -1.87
C LYS A 181 -7.93 -14.47 -1.05
N ARG A 182 -7.45 -13.38 -0.44
CA ARG A 182 -6.36 -13.40 0.55
C ARG A 182 -6.92 -13.19 1.96
N PRO A 183 -6.21 -13.68 3.00
CA PRO A 183 -6.37 -13.13 4.33
C PRO A 183 -6.11 -11.62 4.28
N GLU A 184 -6.79 -10.86 5.14
CA GLU A 184 -6.70 -9.40 5.15
C GLU A 184 -5.24 -8.92 5.34
N MET A 185 -4.88 -7.79 4.71
CA MET A 185 -3.52 -7.21 4.82
C MET A 185 -3.10 -6.88 6.26
N ILE A 186 -4.10 -6.69 7.11
CA ILE A 186 -4.00 -6.48 8.55
C ILE A 186 -5.10 -7.36 9.12
N GLU A 187 -4.77 -8.29 10.02
CA GLU A 187 -5.79 -9.02 10.79
C GLU A 187 -6.47 -8.04 11.74
N ALA A 188 -7.46 -7.31 11.24
CA ALA A 188 -8.33 -6.45 12.03
C ALA A 188 -9.75 -6.93 11.78
N GLY A 189 -10.06 -8.12 12.28
CA GLY A 189 -11.45 -8.57 12.35
C GLY A 189 -12.24 -7.52 13.13
N PRO A 190 -13.39 -7.03 12.62
CA PRO A 190 -14.24 -6.14 13.39
C PRO A 190 -14.58 -6.85 14.70
N LEU A 191 -14.38 -6.17 15.83
CA LEU A 191 -14.82 -6.70 17.10
C LEU A 191 -16.34 -6.91 17.00
N PRO A 192 -16.92 -8.03 17.46
CA PRO A 192 -18.36 -8.22 17.45
C PRO A 192 -19.13 -7.05 18.09
N SER A 193 -18.52 -6.39 19.08
CA SER A 193 -19.00 -5.15 19.69
C SER A 193 -19.10 -3.97 18.71
N ALA A 194 -18.16 -3.82 17.78
CA ALA A 194 -18.16 -2.78 16.77
C ALA A 194 -19.33 -2.93 15.79
N GLU A 195 -19.61 -4.17 15.36
CA GLU A 195 -20.74 -4.49 14.48
C GLU A 195 -22.10 -4.33 15.18
N GLU A 196 -22.21 -4.82 16.42
CA GLU A 196 -23.43 -4.68 17.22
C GLU A 196 -23.75 -3.21 17.53
N TRP A 197 -22.71 -2.42 17.84
CA TRP A 197 -22.81 -0.97 18.01
C TRP A 197 -23.30 -0.25 16.75
N CYS A 198 -22.73 -0.58 15.58
CA CYS A 198 -23.13 0.02 14.29
C CYS A 198 -24.57 -0.35 13.89
N GLN A 199 -25.10 -1.48 14.38
CA GLN A 199 -26.46 -1.94 14.14
C GLN A 199 -27.46 -1.38 15.17
N GLY A 200 -27.03 -0.54 16.11
CA GLY A 200 -27.86 0.01 17.17
C GLY A 200 -28.34 -1.05 18.17
N LYS A 201 -27.66 -2.21 18.22
CA LYS A 201 -27.97 -3.27 19.19
C LYS A 201 -27.36 -2.90 20.54
N PRO A 202 -27.98 -3.31 21.65
CA PRO A 202 -27.43 -3.12 22.97
C PRO A 202 -26.15 -3.96 23.13
N VAL A 203 -25.01 -3.28 23.21
CA VAL A 203 -23.71 -3.90 23.50
C VAL A 203 -23.51 -3.87 25.02
N PRO A 204 -23.04 -4.95 25.66
CA PRO A 204 -22.77 -4.96 27.09
C PRO A 204 -21.69 -3.93 27.43
N MET A 205 -22.12 -2.81 28.01
CA MET A 205 -21.25 -1.73 28.46
C MET A 205 -20.70 -2.11 29.84
N GLN A 206 -19.42 -2.42 29.90
CA GLN A 206 -18.74 -2.59 31.17
C GLN A 206 -18.24 -1.22 31.65
N GLN A 207 -18.61 -0.85 32.88
CA GLN A 207 -17.97 0.27 33.55
C GLN A 207 -16.54 -0.15 33.87
N VAL A 208 -15.63 0.29 33.03
CA VAL A 208 -14.20 0.07 33.16
C VAL A 208 -13.58 1.30 33.81
N SER A 209 -12.47 1.10 34.52
CA SER A 209 -11.71 2.22 35.03
C SER A 209 -11.30 3.14 33.88
N ARG A 210 -11.03 4.41 34.19
CA ARG A 210 -10.49 5.33 33.20
C ARG A 210 -9.17 4.82 32.61
N GLU A 211 -8.43 3.97 33.29
CA GLU A 211 -7.19 3.42 32.74
C GLU A 211 -7.48 2.31 31.72
N GLU A 212 -8.41 1.41 32.04
CA GLU A 212 -8.85 0.32 31.17
C GLU A 212 -9.60 0.82 29.93
N TYR A 213 -10.48 1.82 30.05
CA TYR A 213 -11.21 2.43 28.93
C TYR A 213 -10.26 2.95 27.84
N TRP A 214 -9.16 3.57 28.25
CA TRP A 214 -8.19 4.17 27.33
C TRP A 214 -7.25 3.14 26.69
N SER A 215 -7.17 1.93 27.25
CA SER A 215 -6.43 0.80 26.68
C SER A 215 -7.25 -0.03 25.68
N ALA A 216 -8.57 0.11 25.70
CA ALA A 216 -9.47 -0.54 24.76
C ALA A 216 -9.53 0.22 23.42
N ALA A 217 -9.69 -0.51 22.32
CA ALA A 217 -9.77 0.09 20.98
C ALA A 217 -11.08 0.89 20.74
N GLU A 218 -12.14 0.62 21.53
CA GLU A 218 -13.49 1.16 21.34
C GLU A 218 -14.21 1.35 22.69
N GLY A 219 -14.99 2.43 22.83
CA GLY A 219 -15.82 2.72 24.02
C GLY A 219 -16.64 4.02 23.91
N GLU A 220 -17.72 4.14 24.68
CA GLU A 220 -18.54 5.35 24.85
C GLU A 220 -18.37 5.90 26.28
N MET A 221 -18.15 7.22 26.43
CA MET A 221 -18.08 7.89 27.74
C MET A 221 -19.33 8.75 27.97
N ARG A 222 -20.08 8.48 29.04
CA ARG A 222 -21.17 9.34 29.54
C ARG A 222 -20.74 9.98 30.84
N THR A 223 -21.03 11.28 31.00
CA THR A 223 -20.73 12.04 32.21
C THR A 223 -22.04 12.40 32.87
N GLU A 224 -22.25 11.89 34.09
CA GLU A 224 -23.35 12.27 34.97
C GLU A 224 -22.77 13.07 36.13
N TRP A 225 -23.47 14.13 36.54
CA TRP A 225 -23.10 14.97 37.67
C TRP A 225 -24.04 14.63 38.83
N GLU A 226 -23.49 14.24 39.97
CA GLU A 226 -24.24 14.12 41.23
C GLU A 226 -23.98 15.37 42.07
N ASP A 227 -25.06 15.97 42.59
CA ASP A 227 -24.98 17.09 43.55
C ASP A 227 -24.65 16.54 44.96
N GLU A 228 -23.87 17.30 45.74
CA GLU A 228 -23.51 16.98 47.14
C GLU A 228 -24.70 17.00 48.11
#